data_AF-A0A9J6F6R4-F1
#
_entry.id   AF-A0A9J6F6R4-F1
#
_cell.length_a   1.000
_cell.length_b   1.000
_cell.length_c   1.000
_cell.angle_alpha   90.00
_cell.angle_beta   90.00
_cell.angle_gamma   90.00
#
_symmetry.space_group_name_H-M   'P 1'
#
loop_
_entity.id
_entity.type
_entity.pdbx_description
1 polymer ?
#
loop_
_entity_poly.entity_id
_entity_poly.type
_entity_poly.pdbx_seq_one_letter_code
_entity_poly.pdbx_strand_id
1 'polypeptide(L)'
;MSALNLFWIHSSPGDVHVKCKCFRSQKKTSKTYEVNVVLGPGGTVTKATCQCPAGRSGACTHSRTALHLLALLKQQGYTEPPPELSCTELPQQWRRPRSTPLAPMPLEFSRLEKCAARMINGANLQ
;
A
#
# COMPACT_ATOMS: atom_id res chain seq x y z
N MET A 1 0.57 -5.51 0.58
CA MET A 1 0.96 -4.10 0.75
C MET A 1 1.16 -3.51 -0.63
N SER A 2 0.32 -2.57 -1.05
CA SER A 2 0.36 -1.99 -2.41
C SER A 2 1.44 -0.90 -2.47
N ALA A 3 2.34 -0.98 -3.44
CA ALA A 3 3.33 0.08 -3.66
C ALA A 3 2.62 1.34 -4.18
N LEU A 4 2.85 2.47 -3.50
CA LEU A 4 2.37 3.79 -3.87
C LEU A 4 3.55 4.52 -4.52
N ASN A 5 3.43 4.86 -5.80
CA ASN A 5 4.46 5.62 -6.50
C ASN A 5 3.79 6.85 -7.13
N LEU A 6 4.30 8.02 -6.78
CA LEU A 6 3.81 9.37 -7.07
C LEU A 6 2.62 9.86 -6.22
N PHE A 7 2.90 10.94 -5.49
CA PHE A 7 1.94 11.82 -4.85
C PHE A 7 2.02 13.19 -5.53
N TRP A 8 0.88 13.71 -5.97
CA TRP A 8 0.72 15.12 -6.33
C TRP A 8 -0.14 15.79 -5.26
N ILE A 9 0.40 16.82 -4.62
CA ILE A 9 -0.28 17.57 -3.57
C ILE A 9 -0.52 18.98 -4.11
N HIS A 10 -1.79 19.39 -4.17
CA HIS A 10 -2.19 20.73 -4.56
C HIS A 10 -3.02 21.35 -3.44
N SER A 11 -2.55 22.47 -2.91
CA SER A 11 -3.26 23.22 -1.87
C SER A 11 -4.12 24.31 -2.51
N SER A 12 -5.43 24.24 -2.30
CA SER A 12 -6.36 25.35 -2.57
C SER A 12 -6.67 26.07 -1.24
N PRO A 13 -7.28 27.26 -1.26
CA PRO A 13 -7.61 27.98 -0.03
C PRO A 13 -8.60 27.16 0.81
N GLY A 14 -8.12 26.58 1.92
CA GLY A 14 -8.92 25.80 2.87
C GLY A 14 -8.83 24.28 2.71
N ASP A 15 -8.48 23.76 1.52
CA ASP A 15 -8.45 22.31 1.24
C ASP A 15 -7.12 21.88 0.60
N VAL A 16 -6.65 20.70 0.97
CA VAL A 16 -5.46 20.06 0.39
C VAL A 16 -5.89 18.85 -0.43
N HIS A 17 -5.64 18.92 -1.73
CA HIS A 17 -5.92 17.84 -2.66
C HIS A 17 -4.69 16.96 -2.81
N VAL A 18 -4.84 15.67 -2.51
CA VAL A 18 -3.80 14.67 -2.67
C VAL A 18 -4.22 13.66 -3.72
N LYS A 19 -3.42 13.50 -4.76
CA LYS A 19 -3.56 12.46 -5.77
C LYS A 19 -2.43 11.47 -5.64
N CYS A 20 -2.74 10.18 -5.61
CA CYS A 20 -1.73 9.13 -5.60
C CYS A 20 -2.08 7.98 -6.52
N LYS A 21 -1.05 7.25 -6.95
CA LYS A 21 -1.19 6.08 -7.80
C LYS A 21 -0.84 4.82 -7.02
N CYS A 22 -1.76 3.86 -7.00
CA CYS A 22 -1.58 2.55 -6.38
C CYS A 22 -1.49 1.47 -7.45
N PHE A 23 -0.52 0.56 -7.36
CA PHE A 23 -0.54 -0.64 -8.20
C PHE A 23 -1.64 -1.61 -7.77
N ARG A 24 -2.28 -2.27 -8.75
CA ARG A 24 -3.32 -3.31 -8.54
C ARG A 24 -2.80 -4.52 -7.76
N SER A 25 -1.54 -4.83 -7.92
CA SER A 25 -0.89 -5.97 -7.28
C SER A 25 0.53 -5.60 -6.84
N GLN A 26 1.13 -6.45 -6.02
CA GLN A 26 2.53 -6.28 -5.62
C GLN A 26 3.50 -6.39 -6.80
N LYS A 27 3.10 -7.08 -7.88
CA LYS A 27 3.80 -6.99 -9.16
C LYS A 27 3.56 -5.59 -9.71
N LYS A 28 4.54 -4.70 -9.53
CA LYS A 28 4.61 -3.29 -9.99
C LYS A 28 4.57 -3.13 -11.52
N THR A 29 3.96 -4.09 -12.23
CA THR A 29 3.85 -4.19 -13.69
C THR A 29 2.39 -4.01 -14.13
N SER A 30 1.45 -4.12 -13.20
CA SER A 30 0.01 -4.03 -13.48
C SER A 30 -0.49 -2.58 -13.58
N LYS A 31 -1.62 -2.36 -14.26
CA LYS A 31 -2.28 -1.05 -14.37
C LYS A 31 -2.50 -0.43 -12.98
N THR A 32 -2.19 0.85 -12.83
CA THR A 32 -2.38 1.60 -11.60
C THR A 32 -3.83 2.05 -11.42
N TYR A 33 -4.25 2.21 -10.18
CA TYR A 33 -5.44 2.94 -9.78
C TYR A 33 -5.04 4.33 -9.30
N GLU A 34 -5.86 5.31 -9.64
CA GLU A 34 -5.76 6.64 -9.04
C GLU A 34 -6.64 6.73 -7.82
N VAL A 35 -6.06 7.28 -6.75
CA VAL A 35 -6.71 7.60 -5.50
C VAL A 35 -6.64 9.10 -5.31
N ASN A 36 -7.79 9.73 -5.08
CA ASN A 36 -7.88 11.16 -4.81
C ASN A 36 -8.44 11.34 -3.40
N VAL A 37 -7.73 12.10 -2.58
CA VAL A 37 -8.09 12.44 -1.21
C VAL A 37 -8.15 13.96 -1.10
N VAL A 38 -9.17 14.47 -0.43
CA VAL A 38 -9.30 15.89 -0.07
C VAL A 38 -9.23 15.98 1.44
N LEU A 39 -8.26 16.73 1.94
CA LEU A 39 -8.05 17.00 3.35
C LEU A 39 -8.50 18.43 3.63
N GLY A 40 -9.38 18.60 4.61
CA GLY A 40 -9.76 19.90 5.12
C GLY A 40 -8.72 20.46 6.10
N PRO A 41 -9.00 21.64 6.69
CA PRO A 41 -8.13 22.25 7.67
C PRO A 41 -8.00 21.33 8.90
N GLY A 42 -6.78 21.24 9.45
CA GLY A 42 -6.48 20.34 10.57
C GLY A 42 -6.24 18.87 10.18
N GLY A 43 -6.29 18.53 8.88
CA GLY A 43 -5.99 17.18 8.39
C GLY A 43 -7.17 16.21 8.43
N THR A 44 -8.39 16.73 8.61
CA THR A 44 -9.61 15.93 8.52
C THR A 44 -9.85 15.50 7.07
N VAL A 45 -10.18 14.23 6.85
CA VAL A 45 -10.47 13.72 5.50
C VAL A 45 -11.90 14.09 5.11
N THR A 46 -12.05 15.05 4.21
CA THR A 46 -13.37 15.49 3.70
C THR A 46 -13.91 14.52 2.65
N LYS A 47 -13.05 14.02 1.76
CA LYS A 47 -13.44 13.12 0.68
C LYS A 47 -12.31 12.20 0.28
N ALA A 48 -12.62 10.93 0.04
CA ALA A 48 -11.68 9.97 -0.54
C ALA A 48 -12.36 9.17 -1.65
N THR A 49 -11.71 9.07 -2.80
CA THR A 49 -12.22 8.33 -3.96
C THR A 49 -11.10 7.49 -4.57
N CYS A 50 -11.43 6.28 -5.01
CA CYS A 50 -10.49 5.39 -5.69
C CYS A 50 -11.16 4.74 -6.89
N GLN A 51 -10.40 4.55 -7.98
CA GLN A 51 -10.89 3.89 -9.20
C GLN A 51 -11.07 2.36 -9.07
N CYS A 52 -10.65 1.76 -7.95
CA CYS A 52 -10.85 0.33 -7.74
C CYS A 52 -12.34 -0.01 -7.54
N PRO A 53 -12.77 -1.26 -7.77
CA PRO A 53 -14.18 -1.65 -7.61
C PRO A 53 -14.76 -1.34 -6.23
N ALA A 54 -13.97 -1.53 -5.17
CA ALA A 54 -14.35 -1.19 -3.79
C ALA A 54 -14.17 0.31 -3.45
N GLY A 55 -13.65 1.11 -4.37
CA GLY A 55 -13.20 2.49 -4.14
C GLY A 55 -14.31 3.53 -4.20
N ARG A 56 -15.52 3.14 -4.66
CA ARG A 56 -16.68 4.03 -4.74
C ARG A 56 -17.21 4.45 -3.36
N SER A 57 -17.00 3.62 -2.33
CA SER A 57 -17.34 3.94 -0.94
C SER A 57 -16.27 4.79 -0.22
N GLY A 58 -15.13 5.05 -0.86
CA GLY A 58 -14.01 5.79 -0.24
C GLY A 58 -13.21 5.00 0.82
N ALA A 59 -13.68 3.82 1.24
CA ALA A 59 -13.10 3.02 2.33
C ALA A 59 -12.28 1.80 1.86
N CYS A 60 -11.75 1.84 0.64
CA CYS A 60 -10.93 0.75 0.11
C CYS A 60 -9.54 0.69 0.78
N THR A 61 -8.88 -0.47 0.70
CA THR A 61 -7.50 -0.63 1.21
C THR A 61 -6.52 0.35 0.56
N HIS A 62 -6.76 0.76 -0.69
CA HIS A 62 -5.92 1.74 -1.40
C HIS A 62 -6.00 3.13 -0.77
N SER A 63 -7.19 3.66 -0.48
CA SER A 63 -7.36 4.97 0.15
C SER A 63 -6.82 4.96 1.58
N ARG A 64 -7.04 3.87 2.32
CA ARG A 64 -6.45 3.72 3.67
C ARG A 64 -4.92 3.71 3.64
N THR A 65 -4.32 2.97 2.70
CA THR A 65 -2.86 2.91 2.58
C THR A 65 -2.28 4.28 2.19
N ALA A 66 -2.94 5.01 1.30
CA ALA A 66 -2.55 6.36 0.91
C ALA A 66 -2.55 7.33 2.11
N LEU A 67 -3.63 7.33 2.89
CA LEU A 67 -3.74 8.15 4.11
C LEU A 67 -2.69 7.77 5.16
N HIS A 68 -2.46 6.47 5.34
CA HIS A 68 -1.45 5.98 6.28
C HIS A 68 -0.04 6.43 5.88
N LEU A 69 0.30 6.35 4.59
CA LEU A 69 1.58 6.83 4.09
C LEU A 69 1.74 8.35 4.29
N LEU A 70 0.71 9.14 4.02
CA LEU A 70 0.75 10.59 4.30
C LEU A 70 1.01 10.89 5.77
N ALA A 71 0.36 10.15 6.68
CA ALA A 71 0.58 10.31 8.11
C ALA A 71 2.02 9.96 8.51
N LEU A 72 2.57 8.86 7.96
CA LEU A 72 3.96 8.45 8.21
C LEU A 72 4.97 9.49 7.71
N LEU A 73 4.78 10.02 6.49
CA LEU A 73 5.66 11.04 5.92
C LEU A 73 5.63 12.32 6.78
N LYS A 74 4.45 12.73 7.23
CA LYS A 74 4.30 13.86 8.14
C LYS A 74 4.99 13.62 9.48
N GLN A 75 4.86 12.42 10.05
CA GLN A 75 5.54 12.03 11.30
C GLN A 75 7.06 12.04 11.15
N GLN A 76 7.57 11.68 9.98
CA GLN A 76 9.00 11.70 9.67
C GLN A 76 9.52 13.11 9.33
N GLY A 77 8.66 14.14 9.31
CA GLY A 77 9.05 15.52 9.04
C GLY A 77 9.26 15.84 7.57
N TYR A 78 8.78 15.00 6.64
CA TYR A 78 8.82 15.33 5.22
C TYR A 78 7.86 16.46 4.88
N THR A 79 8.37 17.53 4.29
CA THR A 79 7.59 18.66 3.77
C THR A 79 7.15 18.43 2.33
N GLU A 80 7.93 17.67 1.57
CA GLU A 80 7.70 17.32 0.17
C GLU A 80 7.73 15.79 0.00
N PRO A 81 6.97 15.21 -0.96
CA PRO A 81 7.13 13.82 -1.32
C PRO A 81 8.59 13.48 -1.64
N PRO A 82 9.12 12.33 -1.18
CA PRO A 82 10.46 11.90 -1.53
C PRO A 82 10.62 11.81 -3.06
N PRO A 83 11.74 12.30 -3.62
CA PRO A 83 11.98 12.23 -5.06
C PRO A 83 12.04 10.77 -5.51
N GLU A 84 11.56 10.51 -6.73
CA GLU A 84 11.73 9.21 -7.35
C GLU A 84 13.21 9.02 -7.70
N LEU A 85 13.89 8.14 -6.97
CA LEU A 85 15.30 7.85 -7.22
C LEU A 85 15.45 7.06 -8.52
N SER A 86 16.32 7.55 -9.40
CA SER A 86 16.76 6.85 -10.59
C SER A 86 17.51 5.56 -10.25
N CYS A 87 17.52 4.61 -11.18
CA CYS A 87 18.21 3.33 -10.97
C CYS A 87 19.72 3.46 -10.75
N THR A 88 20.32 4.60 -11.09
CA THR A 88 21.74 4.93 -10.92
C THR A 88 22.07 5.58 -9.57
N GLU A 89 21.10 6.19 -8.89
CA GLU A 89 21.26 6.74 -7.53
C GLU A 89 21.17 5.65 -6.46
N LEU A 90 20.59 4.50 -6.81
CA LEU A 90 20.53 3.33 -5.95
C LEU A 90 21.82 2.52 -6.05
N PRO A 91 22.34 1.97 -4.93
CA PRO A 91 23.43 1.01 -4.96
C PRO A 91 23.12 -0.13 -5.93
N GLN A 92 24.14 -0.64 -6.62
CA GLN A 92 24.01 -1.72 -7.60
C GLN A 92 23.17 -2.89 -7.06
N GLN A 93 21.96 -3.06 -7.60
CA GLN A 93 20.96 -4.02 -7.11
C GLN A 93 21.22 -5.46 -7.58
N TRP A 94 21.98 -5.65 -8.67
CA TRP A 94 22.17 -6.95 -9.30
C TRP A 94 23.00 -7.95 -8.48
N ARG A 95 23.88 -7.47 -7.58
CA ARG A 95 24.64 -8.33 -6.64
C ARG A 95 23.89 -8.64 -5.36
N ARG A 96 22.75 -8.00 -5.08
CA ARG A 96 22.00 -8.23 -3.83
C ARG A 96 21.15 -9.49 -3.96
N PRO A 97 21.34 -10.50 -3.09
CA PRO A 97 20.44 -11.65 -3.03
C PRO A 97 19.01 -11.17 -2.82
N ARG A 98 18.06 -11.67 -3.63
CA ARG A 98 16.66 -11.23 -3.59
C ARG A 98 15.92 -11.70 -2.32
N SER A 99 16.48 -12.68 -1.61
CA SER A 99 15.97 -13.21 -0.36
C SER A 99 17.05 -13.19 0.70
N THR A 100 16.69 -12.84 1.93
CA THR A 100 17.50 -13.19 3.11
C THR A 100 17.70 -14.70 3.09
N PRO A 101 18.93 -15.22 3.24
CA PRO A 101 19.14 -16.64 3.46
C PRO A 101 18.27 -17.04 4.64
N LEU A 102 17.38 -18.03 4.46
CA LEU A 102 16.72 -18.65 5.60
C LEU A 102 17.84 -19.19 6.48
N ALA A 103 17.91 -18.74 7.73
CA ALA A 103 18.76 -19.42 8.70
C ALA A 103 18.29 -20.89 8.74
N PRO A 104 19.19 -21.87 8.68
CA PRO A 104 18.81 -23.27 8.79
C PRO A 104 18.10 -23.47 10.14
N MET A 105 16.78 -23.60 10.10
CA MET A 105 16.00 -24.05 11.24
C MET A 105 16.27 -25.55 11.41
N PRO A 106 16.59 -26.03 12.62
CA PRO A 106 16.66 -27.47 12.89
C PRO A 106 15.35 -28.13 12.46
N LEU A 107 15.47 -29.25 11.74
CA LEU A 107 14.32 -30.09 11.40
C LEU A 107 13.84 -30.81 12.66
N GLU A 108 13.13 -30.11 13.54
CA GLU A 108 12.34 -30.76 14.57
C GLU A 108 11.13 -31.40 13.88
N PHE A 109 11.11 -32.73 13.91
CA PHE A 109 10.15 -33.60 13.24
C PHE A 109 8.77 -33.51 13.91
N SER A 110 8.04 -32.41 13.73
CA SER A 110 6.62 -32.35 14.08
C SER A 110 5.78 -32.63 12.84
N ARG A 111 5.38 -33.89 12.73
CA ARG A 111 4.29 -34.48 11.92
C ARG A 111 3.48 -33.46 11.11
N LEU A 112 3.70 -33.46 9.78
CA LEU A 112 2.86 -32.78 8.80
C LEU A 112 1.45 -33.39 8.78
N GLU A 113 0.50 -32.81 9.52
CA GLU A 113 -0.91 -32.95 9.16
C GLU A 113 -1.20 -32.01 7.98
N LYS A 114 -0.97 -32.54 6.78
CA LYS A 114 -1.48 -31.98 5.54
C LYS A 114 -3.01 -32.11 5.57
N CYS A 115 -3.73 -31.00 5.78
CA CYS A 115 -5.04 -30.68 5.18
C CYS A 115 -5.77 -29.60 6.00
N ALA A 116 -5.64 -28.33 5.61
CA ALA A 116 -6.69 -27.33 5.86
C ALA A 116 -6.77 -26.31 4.72
N ALA A 117 -6.41 -26.75 3.50
CA ALA A 117 -6.87 -26.09 2.29
C ALA A 117 -8.02 -26.96 1.76
N ARG A 118 -9.25 -26.42 1.87
CA ARG A 118 -10.44 -26.73 1.06
C ARG A 118 -11.34 -27.86 1.60
N MET A 119 -12.65 -27.55 1.63
CA MET A 119 -13.84 -28.37 2.01
C MET A 119 -14.32 -28.04 3.44
N ILE A 120 -15.55 -27.64 3.81
CA ILE A 120 -16.90 -27.65 3.21
C ILE A 120 -17.79 -26.70 4.09
N ASN A 121 -18.69 -25.94 3.45
CA ASN A 121 -19.97 -25.38 3.92
C ASN A 121 -20.12 -24.89 5.38
N GLY A 122 -20.13 -23.56 5.55
CA GLY A 122 -20.86 -22.91 6.64
C GLY A 122 -22.37 -22.93 6.37
N ALA A 123 -23.00 -24.09 6.54
CA ALA A 123 -24.43 -24.22 6.69
C ALA A 123 -24.80 -24.07 8.18
N ASN A 124 -25.34 -22.89 8.50
CA ASN A 124 -26.49 -22.61 9.37
C ASN A 124 -26.88 -23.64 10.46
N LEU A 125 -26.93 -23.21 11.73
CA LEU A 125 -28.12 -23.20 12.62
C LEU A 125 -27.71 -23.03 14.09
N GLN A 126 -28.11 -21.91 14.67
CA GLN A 126 -28.78 -21.84 15.97
C GLN A 126 -29.67 -20.60 16.00
#